data_AF-A0A954LTY9-F1
#
_entry.id   AF-A0A954LTY9-F1
#
_cell.length_a   1.000
_cell.length_b   1.000
_cell.length_c   1.000
_cell.angle_alpha   90.00
_cell.angle_beta   90.00
_cell.angle_gamma   90.00
#
_symmetry.space_group_name_H-M   'P 1'
#
loop_
_entity.id
_entity.type
_entity.pdbx_description
1 polymer ?
#
loop_
_entity_poly.entity_id
_entity_poly.type
_entity_poly.pdbx_seq_one_letter_code
_entity_poly.pdbx_strand_id
1 'polypeptide(L)'
;MRTGRLSLGIVVLAVSCAFNGCGYPQVSPKSYELTKALYSACNRRNEEHLARVAEVLDSTKTAGDISDRESKWLHAIIDKARAGEWESAAREARQIMEDQVDR
;
A
#
# COMPACT_ATOMS: atom_id res chain seq x y z
N MET A 1 -16.63 -11.37 -45.08
CA MET A 1 -16.74 -12.15 -43.82
C MET A 1 -15.94 -11.42 -42.75
N ARG A 2 -16.52 -11.30 -41.55
CA ARG A 2 -16.13 -10.42 -40.44
C ARG A 2 -14.69 -10.63 -39.92
N THR A 3 -14.05 -9.49 -39.61
CA THR A 3 -13.10 -9.17 -38.52
C THR A 3 -13.02 -10.17 -37.36
N GLY A 4 -11.92 -10.37 -36.64
CA GLY A 4 -10.76 -9.49 -36.47
C GLY A 4 -9.71 -10.06 -35.50
N ARG A 5 -8.66 -9.27 -35.33
CA ARG A 5 -7.47 -9.48 -34.49
C ARG A 5 -7.85 -9.60 -33.02
N LEU A 6 -7.27 -10.55 -32.29
CA LEU A 6 -7.33 -10.59 -30.82
C LEU A 6 -5.90 -10.62 -30.28
N SER A 7 -5.42 -9.44 -29.95
CA SER A 7 -4.17 -9.19 -29.22
C SER A 7 -4.29 -9.80 -27.83
N LEU A 8 -3.36 -10.68 -27.48
CA LEU A 8 -3.29 -11.36 -26.19
C LEU A 8 -2.80 -10.40 -25.10
N GLY A 9 -3.69 -9.58 -24.56
CA GLY A 9 -3.43 -8.75 -23.38
C GLY A 9 -3.60 -9.58 -22.11
N ILE A 10 -2.52 -10.10 -21.56
CA ILE A 10 -2.53 -10.76 -20.25
C ILE A 10 -2.62 -9.66 -19.18
N VAL A 11 -3.82 -9.40 -18.68
CA VAL A 11 -4.04 -8.63 -17.45
C VAL A 11 -3.89 -9.61 -16.29
N VAL A 12 -2.72 -9.61 -15.64
CA VAL A 12 -2.52 -10.34 -14.37
C VAL A 12 -3.22 -9.55 -13.28
N LEU A 13 -4.47 -9.91 -13.00
CA LEU A 13 -5.21 -9.44 -11.84
C LEU A 13 -4.67 -10.20 -10.61
N ALA A 14 -3.64 -9.66 -9.97
CA ALA A 14 -3.14 -10.16 -8.70
C ALA A 14 -4.16 -9.84 -7.60
N VAL A 15 -5.12 -10.75 -7.42
CA VAL A 15 -6.03 -10.77 -6.27
C VAL A 15 -5.20 -11.09 -5.03
N SER A 16 -4.71 -10.06 -4.36
CA SER A 16 -4.09 -10.19 -3.05
C SER A 16 -5.17 -10.51 -2.02
N CYS A 17 -5.28 -11.79 -1.68
CA CYS A 17 -6.14 -12.30 -0.62
C CYS A 17 -5.96 -11.46 0.65
N ALA A 18 -7.07 -10.85 1.06
CA ALA A 18 -7.20 -10.08 2.28
C ALA A 18 -6.75 -10.89 3.51
N PHE A 19 -5.93 -10.26 4.35
CA PHE A 19 -5.60 -10.66 5.73
C PHE A 19 -6.88 -10.74 6.57
N ASN A 20 -7.61 -11.85 6.47
CA ASN A 20 -8.75 -12.14 7.34
C ASN A 20 -8.23 -12.78 8.62
N GLY A 21 -8.09 -12.01 9.71
CA GLY A 21 -8.16 -12.62 11.04
C GLY A 21 -7.67 -11.86 12.27
N CYS A 22 -6.53 -11.16 12.22
CA CYS A 22 -5.89 -10.71 13.48
C CYS A 22 -5.37 -9.26 13.51
N GLY A 23 -5.78 -8.41 12.56
CA GLY A 23 -5.24 -7.05 12.42
C GLY A 23 -3.73 -7.05 12.15
N TYR A 24 -3.14 -5.86 12.11
CA TYR A 24 -1.69 -5.68 12.02
C TYR A 24 -1.07 -5.79 13.41
N PRO A 25 0.09 -6.47 13.55
CA PRO A 25 0.85 -6.43 14.79
C PRO A 25 1.40 -5.03 15.06
N GLN A 26 2.08 -4.86 16.20
CA GLN A 26 2.76 -3.60 16.49
C GLN A 26 3.77 -3.28 15.38
N VAL A 27 3.74 -2.04 14.90
CA VAL A 27 4.70 -1.51 13.92
C VAL A 27 5.66 -0.54 14.58
N SER A 28 6.82 -0.35 13.96
CA SER A 28 7.79 0.67 14.35
C SER A 28 7.20 2.09 14.25
N PRO A 29 7.71 3.07 15.03
CA PRO A 29 7.29 4.46 14.90
C PRO A 29 7.46 5.01 13.48
N LYS A 30 8.53 4.58 12.79
CA LYS A 30 8.80 4.99 11.41
C LYS A 30 7.75 4.48 10.43
N SER A 31 7.37 3.20 10.53
CA SER A 31 6.27 2.63 9.75
C SER A 31 4.94 3.32 10.05
N TYR A 32 4.68 3.68 11.30
CA TYR A 32 3.47 4.43 11.67
C TYR A 32 3.41 5.82 11.02
N GLU A 33 4.51 6.58 11.02
CA GLU A 33 4.59 7.87 10.33
C GLU A 33 4.40 7.73 8.81
N LEU A 34 5.04 6.74 8.18
CA LEU A 34 4.84 6.44 6.76
C LEU A 34 3.39 6.06 6.45
N THR A 35 2.75 5.30 7.34
CA THR A 35 1.33 4.93 7.22
C THR A 35 0.41 6.16 7.23
N LYS A 36 0.65 7.14 8.12
CA LYS A 36 -0.08 8.42 8.12
C LYS A 36 0.10 9.18 6.81
N ALA A 37 1.33 9.22 6.29
CA ALA A 37 1.61 9.88 5.02
C ALA A 37 0.90 9.19 3.86
N LEU A 38 0.92 7.86 3.80
CA LEU A 38 0.18 7.05 2.83
C LEU A 38 -1.33 7.29 2.93
N TYR A 39 -1.90 7.27 4.14
CA TYR A 39 -3.32 7.55 4.36
C TYR A 39 -3.72 8.93 3.82
N SER A 40 -2.92 9.96 4.09
CA SER A 40 -3.14 11.31 3.58
C SER A 40 -3.05 11.38 2.05
N ALA A 41 -2.03 10.73 1.45
CA ALA A 41 -1.87 10.67 0.00
C ALA A 41 -3.04 9.94 -0.67
N CYS A 42 -3.48 8.80 -0.12
CA CYS A 42 -4.57 8.00 -0.65
C CYS A 42 -5.92 8.73 -0.58
N ASN A 43 -6.23 9.36 0.55
CA ASN A 43 -7.47 10.13 0.70
C ASN A 43 -7.55 11.32 -0.27
N ARG A 44 -6.41 11.95 -0.57
CA ARG A 44 -6.34 13.06 -1.53
C ARG A 44 -6.15 12.61 -2.97
N ARG A 45 -5.98 11.30 -3.21
CA ARG A 45 -5.59 10.72 -4.51
C ARG A 45 -4.41 11.46 -5.13
N ASN A 46 -3.42 11.82 -4.29
CA ASN A 46 -2.28 12.64 -4.70
C ASN A 46 -1.11 11.74 -5.12
N GLU A 47 -0.97 11.53 -6.42
CA GLU A 47 0.05 10.66 -7.03
C GLU A 47 1.48 11.14 -6.73
N GLU A 48 1.72 12.44 -6.77
CA GLU A 48 3.05 13.03 -6.51
C GLU A 48 3.48 12.79 -5.05
N HIS A 49 2.56 12.97 -4.11
CA HIS A 49 2.80 12.69 -2.71
C HIS A 49 3.00 11.19 -2.47
N LEU A 50 2.18 10.33 -3.11
CA LEU A 50 2.35 8.87 -3.05
C LEU A 50 3.75 8.45 -3.53
N ALA A 51 4.22 9.02 -4.64
CA ALA A 51 5.55 8.74 -5.19
C ALA A 51 6.66 9.11 -4.20
N ARG A 52 6.61 10.31 -3.60
CA ARG A 52 7.57 10.71 -2.57
C ARG A 52 7.57 9.78 -1.35
N VAL A 53 6.38 9.39 -0.88
CA VAL A 53 6.30 8.47 0.27
C VAL A 53 6.88 7.09 -0.08
N ALA A 54 6.71 6.63 -1.32
CA ALA A 54 7.33 5.38 -1.80
C ALA A 54 8.87 5.48 -1.80
N GLU A 55 9.45 6.59 -2.27
CA GLU A 55 10.90 6.81 -2.24
C GLU A 55 11.46 6.83 -0.80
N VAL A 56 10.75 7.50 0.11
CA VAL A 56 11.12 7.54 1.53
C VAL A 56 11.01 6.14 2.14
N LEU A 57 9.97 5.37 1.79
CA LEU A 57 9.80 3.99 2.25
C LEU A 57 10.97 3.11 1.82
N ASP A 58 11.38 3.18 0.54
CA ASP A 58 12.50 2.40 0.00
C ASP A 58 13.82 2.77 0.68
N SER A 59 14.04 4.07 0.93
CA SER A 59 15.22 4.57 1.65
C SER A 59 15.23 4.09 3.09
N THR A 60 14.08 4.16 3.77
CA THR A 60 13.90 3.72 5.16
C THR A 60 14.15 2.22 5.31
N LYS A 61 13.63 1.41 4.38
CA LYS A 61 13.90 -0.03 4.33
C LYS A 61 15.38 -0.31 4.13
N THR A 62 16.01 0.37 3.17
CA THR A 62 17.44 0.18 2.86
C THR A 62 18.33 0.53 4.05
N ALA A 63 17.94 1.53 4.85
CA ALA A 63 18.62 1.91 6.08
C ALA A 63 18.41 0.91 7.24
N GLY A 64 17.45 -0.02 7.13
CA GLY A 64 17.12 -0.97 8.19
C GLY A 64 16.22 -0.40 9.29
N ASP A 65 15.63 0.78 9.07
CA ASP A 65 14.78 1.47 10.05
C ASP A 65 13.39 0.82 10.21
N ILE A 66 13.01 -0.04 9.27
CA ILE A 66 11.78 -0.83 9.29
C ILE A 66 12.07 -2.26 8.86
N SER A 67 11.26 -3.20 9.32
CA SER A 67 11.40 -4.61 8.93
C SER A 67 10.92 -4.86 7.49
N ASP A 68 11.38 -5.96 6.90
CA ASP A 68 10.89 -6.45 5.60
C ASP A 68 9.38 -6.68 5.60
N ARG A 69 8.81 -7.09 6.73
CA ARG A 69 7.39 -7.36 6.87
C ARG A 69 6.58 -6.07 6.80
N GLU A 70 7.00 -5.04 7.54
CA GLU A 70 6.35 -3.72 7.50
C GLU A 70 6.49 -3.08 6.13
N SER A 71 7.68 -3.12 5.52
CA SER A 71 7.89 -2.65 4.15
C SER A 71 6.90 -3.30 3.19
N LYS A 72 6.71 -4.63 3.24
CA LYS A 72 5.76 -5.33 2.37
C LYS A 72 4.32 -4.83 2.53
N TRP A 73 3.88 -4.55 3.75
CA TRP A 73 2.53 -3.99 3.98
C TRP A 73 2.39 -2.59 3.39
N LEU A 74 3.37 -1.72 3.60
CA LEU A 74 3.33 -0.34 3.09
C LEU A 74 3.44 -0.29 1.56
N HIS A 75 4.26 -1.16 0.96
CA HIS A 75 4.32 -1.31 -0.51
C HIS A 75 3.01 -1.83 -1.08
N ALA A 76 2.32 -2.77 -0.42
CA ALA A 76 1.02 -3.25 -0.88
C ALA A 76 -0.04 -2.14 -0.92
N ILE A 77 -0.02 -1.21 0.04
CA ILE A 77 -0.89 -0.01 0.04
C ILE A 77 -0.55 0.90 -1.15
N ILE A 78 0.75 1.13 -1.41
CA ILE A 78 1.21 1.93 -2.56
C ILE A 78 0.76 1.30 -3.88
N ASP A 79 0.87 -0.02 -4.01
CA ASP A 79 0.50 -0.73 -5.23
C ASP A 79 -1.01 -0.67 -5.48
N LYS A 80 -1.84 -0.82 -4.44
CA LYS A 80 -3.29 -0.59 -4.53
C LYS A 80 -3.62 0.83 -4.99
N ALA A 81 -2.97 1.83 -4.38
CA ALA A 81 -3.17 3.21 -4.75
C ALA A 81 -2.77 3.47 -6.22
N ARG A 82 -1.63 2.96 -6.67
CA ARG A 82 -1.17 3.03 -8.08
C ARG A 82 -2.10 2.30 -9.05
N ALA A 83 -2.76 1.23 -8.61
CA ALA A 83 -3.80 0.54 -9.39
C ALA A 83 -5.14 1.30 -9.44
N GLY A 84 -5.23 2.48 -8.83
CA GLY A 84 -6.46 3.28 -8.75
C GLY A 84 -7.40 2.86 -7.62
N GLU A 85 -7.03 1.89 -6.79
CA GLU A 85 -7.80 1.41 -5.64
C GLU A 85 -7.60 2.32 -4.41
N TRP A 86 -7.67 3.63 -4.61
CA TRP A 86 -7.37 4.65 -3.61
C TRP A 86 -8.09 4.47 -2.28
N GLU A 87 -9.38 4.12 -2.34
CA GLU A 87 -10.20 3.91 -1.14
C GLU A 87 -9.78 2.64 -0.38
N SER A 88 -9.45 1.57 -1.10
CA SER A 88 -8.94 0.32 -0.52
C SER A 88 -7.61 0.56 0.18
N ALA A 89 -6.69 1.27 -0.48
CA ALA A 89 -5.41 1.67 0.08
C ALA A 89 -5.56 2.55 1.33
N ALA A 90 -6.48 3.53 1.31
CA ALA A 90 -6.75 4.38 2.46
C ALA A 90 -7.32 3.58 3.65
N ARG A 91 -8.24 2.65 3.41
CA ARG A 91 -8.79 1.78 4.46
C ARG A 91 -7.72 0.89 5.08
N GLU A 92 -6.82 0.32 4.28
CA GLU A 92 -5.75 -0.52 4.79
C GLU A 92 -4.72 0.28 5.61
N ALA A 93 -4.33 1.47 5.13
CA ALA A 93 -3.49 2.39 5.90
C ALA A 93 -4.15 2.78 7.24
N ARG A 94 -5.48 3.03 7.22
CA ARG A 94 -6.25 3.31 8.42
C ARG A 94 -6.25 2.13 9.39
N GLN A 95 -6.46 0.91 8.90
CA GLN A 95 -6.46 -0.30 9.71
C GLN A 95 -5.13 -0.47 10.45
N ILE A 96 -3.99 -0.29 9.76
CA ILE A 96 -2.67 -0.34 10.40
C ILE A 96 -2.61 0.62 11.58
N MET A 97 -3.09 1.86 11.43
CA MET A 97 -3.06 2.87 12.50
C MET A 97 -4.00 2.52 13.67
N GLU A 98 -5.24 2.10 13.37
CA GLU A 98 -6.23 1.71 14.37
C GLU A 98 -5.73 0.54 15.23
N ASP A 99 -5.04 -0.43 14.62
CA ASP A 99 -4.47 -1.59 15.32
C ASP A 99 -3.32 -1.23 16.29
N GLN A 100 -2.86 0.03 16.32
CA GLN A 100 -1.84 0.52 17.25
C GLN A 100 -2.40 1.32 18.45
N VAL A 101 -3.66 1.77 18.41
CA VAL A 101 -4.22 2.68 19.43
C VAL A 101 -4.59 1.94 20.72
N ASP A 102 -4.94 0.65 20.64
CA ASP A 102 -5.41 -0.17 21.76
C ASP A 102 -4.35 -1.17 22.28
N ARG A 103 -3.05 -0.93 22.03
CA ARG A 103 -1.95 -1.84 22.40
C ARG A 103 -1.06 -1.32 23.53
#